data_AF-A0A2V7AXM5-F1
#
_entry.id   AF-A0A2V7AXM5-F1
#
_cell.length_a   1.000
_cell.length_b   1.000
_cell.length_c   1.000
_cell.angle_alpha   90.00
_cell.angle_beta   90.00
_cell.angle_gamma   90.00
#
_symmetry.space_group_name_H-M   'P 1'
#
loop_
_entity.id
_entity.type
_entity.pdbx_description
1 polymer ?
#
loop_
_entity_poly.entity_id
_entity_poly.type
_entity_poly.pdbx_seq_one_letter_code
_entity_poly.pdbx_strand_id
1 'polypeptide(L)'
;MILSPDELEAIRRQAIEEYPHESCGVIVARGAERRLVRCRNAQNELHAKDSVRHPRDARTAYYIDPADLLRIGRLEAEGFAVAVIYHSHVDAGAYFSETDKRQALLGGEPAYPAATYVVTSVLGGRPGAVAAFRWSSERSDFVPVDLEAAGGATEAPPRDSKRLWDRAVAVMPGGVNSPVRAFRGVGGEPFFVARGAGARLWDVDGREYIDFLGSWGPLILGHAPAPVVAAIAETAARGTSYGAPTPLEVEMAEALTAAYPSMELVRLVSSGTEAAMSAIRVARGATGRALLVKFDGCYHGHADSLLVKAGSGGATFSIPDSAGVPAPLAGLTLTAPFNDLEAVRALFRARGSEIAAVIVEPVAGNMGVVPPQPGFLEGLRATTREHGAVLIFDEVITGFRVAYGGAQERYGVSPDLTCLGKIIGGGLPVGAYGGSRALMGQVAPLGPVYQAGTLSGNPLAVAAGLATLRRLDRSSYATLEARSAELERGLRLGASRGGVPLTVNRVGSMLTAFFCDTPVTDYASAKRSDTKRYARYFHAMRERGVCLAPSQFEAAFVSLAHTEQDIATTARAAAESLASL
;
A
#
# COMPACT_ATOMS: atom_id res chain seq x y z
N MET A 1 14.72 17.85 -26.31
CA MET A 1 13.49 17.17 -26.76
C MET A 1 13.88 16.11 -27.78
N ILE A 2 13.47 14.86 -27.56
CA ILE A 2 13.82 13.71 -28.43
C ILE A 2 13.01 13.74 -29.74
N LEU A 3 11.74 14.12 -29.63
CA LEU A 3 10.80 14.35 -30.72
C LEU A 3 10.27 15.77 -30.62
N SER A 4 10.17 16.50 -31.73
CA SER A 4 9.36 17.73 -31.74
C SER A 4 7.87 17.40 -31.61
N PRO A 5 7.01 18.36 -31.21
CA PRO A 5 5.56 18.15 -31.19
C PRO A 5 5.00 17.68 -32.54
N ASP A 6 5.51 18.22 -33.64
CA ASP A 6 5.09 17.85 -34.99
C ASP A 6 5.53 16.44 -35.38
N GLU A 7 6.74 16.03 -34.96
CA GLU A 7 7.24 14.67 -35.17
C GLU A 7 6.41 13.65 -34.38
N LEU A 8 6.09 13.95 -33.12
CA LEU A 8 5.26 13.10 -32.28
C LEU A 8 3.85 12.94 -32.85
N GLU A 9 3.26 14.04 -33.32
CA GLU A 9 1.93 14.00 -33.94
C GLU A 9 1.94 13.24 -35.27
N ALA A 10 2.99 13.40 -36.09
CA ALA A 10 3.14 12.64 -37.33
C ALA A 10 3.28 11.13 -37.10
N ILE A 11 4.00 10.72 -36.05
CA ILE A 11 4.15 9.32 -35.63
C ILE A 11 2.79 8.76 -35.16
N ARG A 12 2.08 9.49 -34.29
CA ARG A 12 0.76 9.07 -33.80
C ARG A 12 -0.26 8.95 -34.92
N ARG A 13 -0.29 9.91 -35.83
CA ARG A 13 -1.16 9.89 -37.00
C ARG A 13 -0.89 8.66 -37.87
N GLN A 14 0.38 8.34 -38.12
CA GLN A 14 0.73 7.13 -38.87
C GLN A 14 0.25 5.86 -38.15
N ALA A 15 0.44 5.78 -36.83
CA ALA A 15 0.01 4.62 -36.05
C ALA A 15 -1.52 4.41 -36.07
N ILE A 16 -2.29 5.50 -36.14
CA ILE A 16 -3.74 5.45 -36.31
C ILE A 16 -4.11 5.05 -37.75
N GLU A 17 -3.44 5.61 -38.76
CA GLU A 17 -3.66 5.30 -40.18
C GLU A 17 -3.42 3.82 -40.51
N GLU A 18 -2.45 3.19 -39.83
CA GLU A 18 -2.08 1.80 -40.07
C GLU A 18 -2.85 0.79 -39.20
N TYR A 19 -3.62 1.22 -38.20
CA TYR A 19 -4.44 0.34 -37.36
C TYR A 19 -5.44 -0.49 -38.22
N PRO A 20 -5.58 -1.82 -38.00
CA PRO A 20 -5.12 -2.62 -36.86
C PRO A 20 -3.70 -3.22 -37.01
N HIS A 21 -2.87 -2.67 -37.90
CA HIS A 21 -1.48 -3.06 -38.09
C HIS A 21 -0.52 -2.11 -37.37
N GLU A 22 0.71 -2.59 -37.16
CA GLU A 22 1.79 -1.80 -36.58
C GLU A 22 2.44 -0.92 -37.65
N SER A 23 2.68 0.33 -37.29
CA SER A 23 3.40 1.31 -38.09
C SER A 23 4.86 1.39 -37.70
N CYS A 24 5.69 1.91 -38.59
CA CYS A 24 7.08 2.17 -38.30
C CYS A 24 7.71 3.29 -39.13
N GLY A 25 8.87 3.74 -38.67
CA GLY A 25 9.68 4.68 -39.43
C GLY A 25 10.94 5.09 -38.69
N VAL A 26 11.67 6.00 -39.32
CA VAL A 26 12.86 6.62 -38.74
C VAL A 26 12.81 8.12 -38.88
N ILE A 27 13.49 8.83 -37.99
CA ILE A 27 13.82 10.23 -38.15
C ILE A 27 15.32 10.31 -38.35
N VAL A 28 15.72 10.84 -39.51
CA VAL A 28 17.13 11.12 -39.80
C VAL A 28 17.43 12.59 -39.60
N ALA A 29 18.61 12.92 -39.11
CA ALA A 29 19.00 14.28 -38.75
C ALA A 29 20.39 14.65 -39.27
N ARG A 30 20.55 15.90 -39.72
CA ARG A 30 21.81 16.51 -40.11
C ARG A 30 21.85 17.95 -39.59
N GLY A 31 22.58 18.18 -38.50
CA GLY A 31 22.52 19.45 -37.78
C GLY A 31 21.11 19.71 -37.23
N ALA A 32 20.52 20.86 -37.57
CA ALA A 32 19.13 21.19 -37.22
C ALA A 32 18.09 20.62 -38.19
N GLU A 33 18.51 20.12 -39.36
CA GLU A 33 17.62 19.53 -40.36
C GLU A 33 17.20 18.13 -39.91
N ARG A 34 15.89 17.87 -39.82
CA ARG A 34 15.31 16.57 -39.44
C ARG A 34 14.28 16.14 -40.46
N ARG A 35 14.30 14.87 -40.85
CA ARG A 35 13.40 14.29 -41.85
C ARG A 35 12.77 13.02 -41.30
N LEU A 36 11.44 12.99 -41.21
CA LEU A 36 10.69 11.79 -40.89
C LEU A 36 10.53 10.93 -42.16
N VAL A 37 10.95 9.68 -42.07
CA VAL A 37 10.82 8.67 -43.13
C VAL A 37 9.88 7.59 -42.60
N ARG A 38 8.64 7.60 -43.11
CA ARG A 38 7.68 6.52 -42.86
C ARG A 38 8.18 5.26 -43.57
N CYS A 39 8.17 4.14 -42.86
CA CYS A 39 8.60 2.86 -43.38
C CYS A 39 7.43 1.89 -43.44
N ARG A 40 7.39 1.06 -44.47
CA ARG A 40 6.40 -0.03 -44.57
C ARG A 40 6.88 -1.22 -43.75
N ASN A 41 5.99 -1.76 -42.91
CA ASN A 41 6.23 -3.04 -42.25
C ASN A 41 5.96 -4.20 -43.22
N ALA A 42 7.01 -4.68 -43.87
CA ALA A 42 6.94 -5.74 -44.87
C ALA A 42 6.60 -7.12 -44.27
N GLN A 43 6.62 -7.27 -42.94
CA GLN A 43 6.27 -8.52 -42.26
C GLN A 43 4.85 -8.99 -42.57
N ASN A 44 3.89 -8.08 -42.73
CA ASN A 44 2.51 -8.44 -43.06
C ASN A 44 2.41 -9.16 -44.40
N GLU A 45 3.15 -8.69 -45.41
CA GLU A 45 3.15 -9.28 -46.75
C GLU A 45 4.00 -10.53 -46.85
N LEU A 46 5.14 -10.57 -46.15
CA LEU A 46 5.98 -11.75 -46.08
C LEU A 46 5.25 -12.90 -45.38
N HIS A 47 4.52 -12.61 -44.30
CA HIS A 47 3.66 -13.57 -43.64
C HIS A 47 2.51 -14.06 -44.53
N ALA A 48 1.88 -13.14 -45.28
CA ALA A 48 0.82 -13.51 -46.23
C ALA A 48 1.31 -14.39 -47.38
N LYS A 49 2.59 -14.27 -47.77
CA LYS A 49 3.21 -15.05 -48.85
C LYS A 49 3.73 -16.42 -48.38
N ASP A 50 4.31 -16.50 -47.19
CA ASP A 50 4.83 -17.74 -46.60
C ASP A 50 4.85 -17.63 -45.06
N SER A 51 3.73 -18.03 -44.45
CA SER A 51 3.52 -17.93 -43.01
C SER A 51 4.40 -18.88 -42.19
N VAL A 52 5.00 -19.90 -42.82
CA VAL A 52 5.91 -20.85 -42.16
C VAL A 52 7.32 -20.27 -42.10
N ARG A 53 7.77 -19.63 -43.18
CA ARG A 53 9.09 -18.98 -43.25
C ARG A 53 9.10 -17.61 -42.57
N HIS A 54 7.96 -16.92 -42.55
CA HIS A 54 7.77 -15.62 -41.93
C HIS A 54 6.56 -15.69 -40.97
N PRO A 55 6.66 -16.41 -39.84
CA PRO A 55 5.58 -16.48 -38.87
C PRO A 55 5.24 -15.08 -38.35
N ARG A 56 3.99 -14.87 -37.96
CA ARG A 56 3.54 -13.63 -37.32
C ARG A 56 3.08 -13.96 -35.91
N ASP A 57 4.02 -13.90 -34.98
CA ASP A 57 3.76 -13.90 -33.55
C ASP A 57 4.43 -12.66 -32.93
N ALA A 58 4.24 -12.46 -31.62
CA ALA A 58 4.86 -11.34 -30.89
C ALA A 58 6.41 -11.36 -30.90
N ARG A 59 7.06 -12.31 -31.60
CA ARG A 59 8.53 -12.44 -31.74
C ARG A 59 9.05 -12.03 -33.12
N THR A 60 8.17 -11.80 -34.10
CA THR A 60 8.55 -11.53 -35.51
C THR A 60 7.79 -10.36 -36.13
N ALA A 61 7.13 -9.52 -35.33
CA ALA A 61 6.12 -8.57 -35.79
C ALA A 61 6.62 -7.42 -36.70
N TYR A 62 7.93 -7.17 -36.73
CA TYR A 62 8.53 -5.96 -37.29
C TYR A 62 9.68 -6.25 -38.26
N TYR A 63 9.51 -5.85 -39.53
CA TYR A 63 10.54 -5.91 -40.57
C TYR A 63 10.39 -4.72 -41.54
N ILE A 64 11.38 -3.81 -41.58
CA ILE A 64 11.39 -2.66 -42.48
C ILE A 64 11.56 -3.15 -43.93
N ASP A 65 10.73 -2.64 -44.85
CA ASP A 65 10.85 -2.95 -46.27
C ASP A 65 12.25 -2.61 -46.84
N PRO A 66 12.89 -3.51 -47.61
CA PRO A 66 14.21 -3.26 -48.20
C PRO A 66 14.30 -1.98 -49.06
N ALA A 67 13.21 -1.57 -49.71
CA ALA A 67 13.18 -0.31 -50.45
C ALA A 67 13.31 0.92 -49.54
N ASP A 68 12.74 0.85 -48.33
CA ASP A 68 12.85 1.89 -47.32
C ASP A 68 14.25 1.87 -46.66
N LEU A 69 14.86 0.70 -46.47
CA LEU A 69 16.27 0.60 -46.04
C LEU A 69 17.22 1.25 -47.06
N LEU A 70 17.01 1.04 -48.36
CA LEU A 70 17.78 1.72 -49.41
C LEU A 70 17.55 3.23 -49.44
N ARG A 71 16.35 3.69 -49.06
CA ARG A 71 16.04 5.12 -48.93
C ARG A 71 16.76 5.74 -47.73
N ILE A 72 16.79 5.04 -46.60
CA ILE A 72 17.55 5.45 -45.41
C ILE A 72 19.05 5.51 -45.74
N GLY A 73 19.60 4.47 -46.35
CA GLY A 73 21.02 4.44 -46.73
C GLY A 73 21.44 5.54 -47.71
N ARG A 74 20.54 5.98 -48.60
CA ARG A 74 20.79 7.17 -49.45
C ARG A 74 20.86 8.47 -48.64
N LEU A 75 19.98 8.64 -47.66
CA LEU A 75 20.01 9.80 -46.77
C LEU A 75 21.27 9.79 -45.90
N GLU A 76 21.73 8.62 -45.47
CA GLU A 76 23.00 8.49 -44.76
C GLU A 76 24.20 8.86 -45.64
N ALA A 77 24.20 8.47 -46.92
CA ALA A 77 25.20 8.90 -47.90
C ALA A 77 25.18 10.42 -48.16
N GLU A 78 24.03 11.08 -47.94
CA GLU A 78 23.88 12.55 -47.97
C GLU A 78 24.29 13.23 -46.65
N GLY A 79 24.79 12.47 -45.68
CA GLY A 79 25.30 12.96 -44.40
C GLY A 79 24.26 13.09 -43.28
N PHE A 80 23.09 12.44 -43.41
CA PHE A 80 22.13 12.33 -42.30
C PHE A 80 22.49 11.16 -41.39
N ALA A 81 22.23 11.28 -40.09
CA ALA A 81 22.34 10.19 -39.12
C ALA A 81 20.93 9.76 -38.66
N VAL A 82 20.71 8.47 -38.44
CA VAL A 82 19.47 7.97 -37.85
C VAL A 82 19.40 8.42 -36.38
N ALA A 83 18.48 9.33 -36.08
CA ALA A 83 18.33 9.94 -34.75
C ALA A 83 17.24 9.24 -33.92
N VAL A 84 16.14 8.83 -34.56
CA VAL A 84 15.04 8.11 -33.92
C VAL A 84 14.60 6.94 -34.80
N ILE A 85 14.33 5.81 -34.17
CA ILE A 85 13.66 4.65 -34.78
C ILE A 85 12.36 4.47 -34.01
N TYR A 86 11.22 4.34 -34.69
CA TYR A 86 9.94 4.18 -34.01
C TYR A 86 9.07 3.08 -34.61
N HIS A 87 8.24 2.49 -33.75
CA HIS A 87 7.16 1.60 -34.17
C HIS A 87 5.94 1.74 -33.25
N SER A 88 4.80 1.17 -33.66
CA SER A 88 3.59 1.15 -32.85
C SER A 88 3.22 -0.24 -32.32
N HIS A 89 2.56 -0.27 -31.17
CA HIS A 89 1.89 -1.45 -30.62
C HIS A 89 0.37 -1.30 -30.76
N VAL A 90 -0.28 -2.35 -31.25
CA VAL A 90 -1.74 -2.41 -31.41
C VAL A 90 -2.36 -3.10 -30.20
N ASP A 91 -3.32 -2.45 -29.54
CA ASP A 91 -4.04 -2.93 -28.35
C ASP A 91 -3.14 -3.37 -27.18
N ALA A 92 -1.95 -2.77 -27.11
CA ALA A 92 -0.98 -2.97 -26.04
C ALA A 92 -0.31 -1.65 -25.64
N GLY A 93 0.26 -1.60 -24.43
CA GLY A 93 0.96 -0.41 -23.92
C GLY A 93 2.25 -0.09 -24.68
N ALA A 94 2.80 1.10 -24.42
CA ALA A 94 4.10 1.51 -24.97
C ALA A 94 5.23 1.00 -24.05
N TYR A 95 5.93 -0.03 -24.49
CA TYR A 95 7.07 -0.64 -23.80
C TYR A 95 8.01 -1.24 -24.85
N PHE A 96 9.29 -1.40 -24.51
CA PHE A 96 10.24 -2.08 -25.37
C PHE A 96 10.35 -3.53 -24.95
N SER A 97 9.67 -4.41 -25.68
CA SER A 97 9.59 -5.83 -25.37
C SER A 97 10.92 -6.54 -25.60
N GLU A 98 11.09 -7.73 -25.02
CA GLU A 98 12.26 -8.58 -25.30
C GLU A 98 12.34 -9.00 -26.78
N THR A 99 11.23 -8.91 -27.52
CA THR A 99 11.24 -9.07 -28.98
C THR A 99 11.83 -7.84 -29.66
N ASP A 100 11.34 -6.65 -29.31
CA ASP A 100 11.80 -5.39 -29.93
C ASP A 100 13.30 -5.20 -29.70
N LYS A 101 13.76 -5.51 -28.48
CA LYS A 101 15.19 -5.54 -28.15
C LYS A 101 15.96 -6.50 -29.05
N ARG A 102 15.53 -7.77 -29.18
CA ARG A 102 16.23 -8.75 -30.02
C ARG A 102 16.27 -8.35 -31.50
N GLN A 103 15.21 -7.75 -32.01
CA GLN A 103 15.14 -7.29 -33.40
C GLN A 103 15.98 -6.03 -33.65
N ALA A 104 16.16 -5.20 -32.63
CA ALA A 104 17.03 -4.04 -32.71
C ALA A 104 18.53 -4.41 -32.74
N LEU A 105 18.90 -5.64 -32.34
CA LEU A 105 20.29 -6.09 -32.24
C LEU A 105 20.77 -6.84 -33.51
N LEU A 106 21.99 -6.54 -33.95
CA LEU A 106 22.73 -7.21 -35.00
C LEU A 106 24.09 -7.65 -34.44
N GLY A 107 24.26 -8.95 -34.16
CA GLY A 107 25.51 -9.47 -33.59
C GLY A 107 25.76 -9.07 -32.13
N GLY A 108 24.72 -8.74 -31.36
CA GLY A 108 24.80 -8.42 -29.93
C GLY A 108 24.74 -6.92 -29.60
N GLU A 109 24.80 -6.05 -30.62
CA GLU A 109 24.65 -4.59 -30.48
C GLU A 109 23.68 -4.05 -31.53
N PRO A 110 23.01 -2.91 -31.29
CA PRO A 110 22.13 -2.33 -32.29
C PRO A 110 22.89 -1.74 -33.47
N ALA A 111 22.30 -1.83 -34.66
CA ALA A 111 22.85 -1.20 -35.87
C ALA A 111 22.99 0.34 -35.73
N TYR A 112 22.14 0.96 -34.91
CA TYR A 112 22.15 2.39 -34.63
C TYR A 112 22.21 2.65 -33.11
N PRO A 113 23.38 2.47 -32.47
CA PRO A 113 23.50 2.58 -31.01
C PRO A 113 23.28 3.99 -30.48
N ALA A 114 23.45 5.01 -31.32
CA ALA A 114 23.20 6.41 -30.99
C ALA A 114 21.73 6.83 -31.19
N ALA A 115 20.90 6.00 -31.83
CA ALA A 115 19.49 6.32 -32.07
C ALA A 115 18.65 6.15 -30.79
N THR A 116 17.57 6.93 -30.71
CA THR A 116 16.54 6.70 -29.70
C THR A 116 15.43 5.82 -30.29
N TYR A 117 15.02 4.80 -29.56
CA TYR A 117 13.99 3.86 -29.95
C TYR A 117 12.67 4.26 -29.29
N VAL A 118 11.65 4.54 -30.09
CA VAL A 118 10.37 5.06 -29.62
C VAL A 118 9.25 4.06 -29.92
N VAL A 119 8.46 3.73 -28.90
CA VAL A 119 7.29 2.87 -29.03
C VAL A 119 6.06 3.72 -28.79
N THR A 120 5.11 3.72 -29.73
CA THR A 120 3.79 4.36 -29.55
C THR A 120 2.69 3.33 -29.42
N SER A 121 1.79 3.49 -28.46
CA SER A 121 0.63 2.62 -28.30
C SER A 121 -0.55 3.13 -29.11
N VAL A 122 -1.36 2.21 -29.65
CA VAL A 122 -2.66 2.48 -30.27
C VAL A 122 -3.68 1.53 -29.65
N LEU A 123 -4.68 2.06 -28.96
CA LEU A 123 -5.68 1.27 -28.23
C LEU A 123 -7.06 1.52 -28.86
N GLY A 124 -7.68 0.50 -29.46
CA GLY A 124 -8.97 0.62 -30.11
C GLY A 124 -9.02 1.72 -31.19
N GLY A 125 -7.94 1.85 -31.98
CA GLY A 125 -7.80 2.88 -33.01
C GLY A 125 -7.55 4.31 -32.50
N ARG A 126 -7.25 4.49 -31.20
CA ARG A 126 -6.93 5.79 -30.60
C ARG A 126 -5.47 5.85 -30.14
N PRO A 127 -4.82 7.02 -30.19
CA PRO A 127 -3.43 7.17 -29.72
C PRO A 127 -3.34 6.92 -28.22
N GLY A 128 -2.36 6.11 -27.83
CA GLY A 128 -2.04 5.74 -26.45
C GLY A 128 -0.74 6.38 -25.95
N ALA A 129 -0.10 5.71 -24.99
CA ALA A 129 1.18 6.14 -24.42
C ALA A 129 2.32 6.13 -25.45
N VAL A 130 3.39 6.87 -25.18
CA VAL A 130 4.65 6.84 -25.95
C VAL A 130 5.80 6.66 -24.97
N ALA A 131 6.71 5.74 -25.28
CA ALA A 131 7.90 5.46 -24.48
C ALA A 131 9.14 5.56 -25.36
N ALA A 132 10.26 6.01 -24.79
CA ALA A 132 11.53 6.14 -25.49
C ALA A 132 12.64 5.39 -24.75
N PHE A 133 13.56 4.81 -25.51
CA PHE A 133 14.64 3.96 -25.01
C PHE A 133 15.94 4.25 -25.75
N ARG A 134 17.09 4.09 -25.07
CA ARG A 134 18.43 4.20 -25.69
C ARG A 134 19.28 3.01 -25.31
N TRP A 135 20.15 2.60 -26.23
CA TRP A 135 21.15 1.57 -25.96
C TRP A 135 22.13 2.04 -24.88
N SER A 136 22.34 1.19 -23.87
CA SER A 136 23.39 1.35 -22.87
C SER A 136 24.42 0.25 -23.07
N SER A 137 25.60 0.61 -23.56
CA SER A 137 26.72 -0.32 -23.71
C SER A 137 27.13 -0.93 -22.36
N GLU A 138 27.08 -0.16 -21.28
CA GLU A 138 27.37 -0.61 -19.91
C GLU A 138 26.43 -1.72 -19.43
N ARG A 139 25.14 -1.64 -19.78
CA ARG A 139 24.13 -2.62 -19.38
C ARG A 139 23.88 -3.70 -20.43
N SER A 140 24.47 -3.53 -21.62
CA SER A 140 24.15 -4.31 -22.82
C SER A 140 22.63 -4.44 -23.04
N ASP A 141 21.89 -3.36 -22.75
CA ASP A 141 20.42 -3.32 -22.84
C ASP A 141 19.92 -1.91 -23.16
N PHE A 142 18.67 -1.82 -23.60
CA PHE A 142 17.95 -0.58 -23.83
C PHE A 142 17.33 -0.05 -22.55
N VAL A 143 17.69 1.18 -22.18
CA VAL A 143 17.20 1.86 -20.97
C VAL A 143 16.17 2.94 -21.33
N PRO A 144 15.10 3.11 -20.52
CA PRO A 144 14.10 4.14 -20.76
C PRO A 144 14.70 5.55 -20.62
N VAL A 145 14.24 6.47 -21.46
CA VAL A 145 14.64 7.89 -21.46
C VAL A 145 13.42 8.81 -21.59
N ASP A 146 13.49 10.00 -20.99
CA ASP A 146 12.40 10.97 -21.03
C ASP A 146 12.37 11.72 -22.37
N LEU A 147 11.18 11.77 -23.00
CA LEU A 147 10.97 12.43 -24.30
C LEU A 147 11.24 13.95 -24.28
N GLU A 148 11.08 14.59 -23.13
CA GLU A 148 11.11 16.06 -22.98
C GLU A 148 12.49 16.66 -22.61
N ALA A 149 13.53 15.86 -22.36
CA ALA A 149 14.79 16.40 -21.88
C ALA A 149 15.62 17.09 -23.00
N ALA A 150 15.42 18.40 -23.20
CA ALA A 150 16.49 19.39 -23.38
C ALA A 150 15.91 20.80 -23.23
N GLY A 151 16.13 21.42 -22.07
CA GLY A 151 15.77 22.82 -21.83
C GLY A 151 15.50 23.11 -20.36
N GLY A 152 16.51 23.62 -19.65
CA GLY A 152 16.37 24.23 -18.32
C GLY A 152 16.55 23.24 -17.17
N ALA A 153 17.73 23.28 -16.55
CA ALA A 153 17.92 22.74 -15.21
C ALA A 153 17.08 23.58 -14.22
N THR A 154 15.83 23.17 -13.98
CA THR A 154 15.42 23.05 -12.59
C THR A 154 16.11 21.78 -12.11
N GLU A 155 16.99 21.87 -11.11
CA GLU A 155 17.54 20.67 -10.46
C GLU A 155 16.35 19.73 -10.20
N ALA A 156 16.31 18.57 -10.87
CA ALA A 156 15.44 17.50 -10.42
C ALA A 156 15.71 17.37 -8.91
N PRO A 157 14.66 17.35 -8.06
CA PRO A 157 14.87 17.35 -6.63
C PRO A 157 15.86 16.23 -6.31
N PRO A 158 16.80 16.47 -5.37
CA PRO A 158 17.82 15.51 -5.05
C PRO A 158 17.18 14.15 -4.80
N ARG A 159 17.63 13.16 -5.57
CA ARG A 159 17.29 11.74 -5.38
C ARG A 159 18.16 11.14 -4.27
N ASP A 160 18.39 11.92 -3.23
CA ASP A 160 19.22 11.56 -2.08
C ASP A 160 18.38 11.69 -0.82
N SER A 161 18.21 10.59 -0.08
CA SER A 161 17.40 10.56 1.14
C SER A 161 17.90 11.59 2.15
N LYS A 162 19.22 11.80 2.24
CA LYS A 162 19.80 12.75 3.19
C LYS A 162 19.41 14.19 2.87
N ARG A 163 19.62 14.65 1.63
CA ARG A 163 19.25 16.02 1.23
C ARG A 163 17.74 16.25 1.31
N LEU A 164 16.92 15.22 1.08
CA LEU A 164 15.47 15.31 1.31
C LEU A 164 15.11 15.42 2.79
N TRP A 165 15.79 14.69 3.68
CA TRP A 165 15.61 14.77 5.12
C TRP A 165 15.92 16.17 5.64
N ASP A 166 17.06 16.73 5.25
CA ASP A 166 17.49 18.08 5.67
C ASP A 166 16.47 19.15 5.26
N ARG A 167 15.89 19.03 4.04
CA ARG A 167 14.80 19.91 3.58
C ARG A 167 13.50 19.67 4.33
N ALA A 168 13.16 18.41 4.57
CA ALA A 168 11.91 18.02 5.22
C ALA A 168 11.84 18.57 6.65
N VAL A 169 12.93 18.46 7.43
CA VAL A 169 13.01 18.99 8.80
C VAL A 169 12.79 20.50 8.85
N ALA A 170 13.20 21.23 7.81
CA ALA A 170 13.00 22.67 7.73
C ALA A 170 11.54 23.09 7.49
N VAL A 171 10.69 22.22 6.91
CA VAL A 171 9.35 22.58 6.45
C VAL A 171 8.21 21.74 7.05
N MET A 172 8.50 20.63 7.72
CA MET A 172 7.53 19.77 8.39
C MET A 172 7.94 19.54 9.85
N PRO A 173 7.00 19.51 10.81
CA PRO A 173 7.29 19.19 12.20
C PRO A 173 8.03 17.84 12.33
N GLY A 174 9.30 17.89 12.74
CA GLY A 174 10.15 16.70 12.83
C GLY A 174 10.41 16.01 11.48
N GLY A 175 10.24 16.72 10.36
CA GLY A 175 10.51 16.24 9.00
C GLY A 175 9.46 15.29 8.43
N VAL A 176 8.31 15.10 9.09
CA VAL A 176 7.35 14.05 8.72
C VAL A 176 5.88 14.47 8.89
N ASN A 177 5.00 13.80 8.14
CA ASN A 177 3.54 13.90 8.28
C ASN A 177 2.94 12.86 9.24
N SER A 178 3.75 11.99 9.83
CA SER A 178 3.35 11.03 10.87
C SER A 178 4.55 10.67 11.74
N PRO A 179 4.46 10.75 13.09
CA PRO A 179 5.63 10.69 13.98
C PRO A 179 6.54 9.48 13.81
N VAL A 180 5.95 8.28 13.60
CA VAL A 180 6.71 7.03 13.50
C VAL A 180 7.68 7.01 12.31
N ARG A 181 7.41 7.82 11.27
CA ARG A 181 8.26 7.93 10.07
C ARG A 181 9.58 8.63 10.34
N ALA A 182 9.72 9.34 11.46
CA ALA A 182 10.95 10.06 11.82
C ALA A 182 12.03 9.16 12.46
N PHE A 183 11.79 7.85 12.55
CA PHE A 183 12.73 6.85 13.07
C PHE A 183 13.19 7.08 14.52
N ARG A 184 12.51 7.93 15.29
CA ARG A 184 12.90 8.22 16.69
C ARG A 184 12.96 6.97 17.58
N GLY A 185 12.17 5.94 17.29
CA GLY A 185 12.16 4.68 18.03
C GLY A 185 13.37 3.77 17.76
N VAL A 186 14.12 4.01 16.69
CA VAL A 186 15.25 3.17 16.24
C VAL A 186 16.55 3.97 16.03
N GLY A 187 16.47 5.29 15.95
CA GLY A 187 17.60 6.16 15.63
C GLY A 187 17.91 6.19 14.12
N GLY A 188 18.96 6.95 13.77
CA GLY A 188 19.34 7.20 12.39
C GLY A 188 18.41 8.14 11.63
N GLU A 189 18.67 8.29 10.33
CA GLU A 189 17.86 9.10 9.41
C GLU A 189 16.87 8.19 8.64
N PRO A 190 15.62 8.64 8.43
CA PRO A 190 14.66 7.97 7.56
C PRO A 190 15.12 7.98 6.10
N PHE A 191 14.74 6.93 5.35
CA PHE A 191 14.88 6.92 3.89
C PHE A 191 13.59 7.42 3.22
N PHE A 192 13.73 7.96 2.01
CA PHE A 192 12.60 8.44 1.22
C PHE A 192 12.22 7.43 0.14
N VAL A 193 10.96 7.01 0.12
CA VAL A 193 10.45 6.04 -0.87
C VAL A 193 10.30 6.71 -2.23
N ALA A 194 10.84 6.09 -3.29
CA ALA A 194 10.60 6.50 -4.67
C ALA A 194 9.44 5.72 -5.31
N ARG A 195 9.41 4.40 -5.13
CA ARG A 195 8.37 3.52 -5.70
C ARG A 195 8.22 2.20 -4.94
N GLY A 196 7.13 1.50 -5.18
CA GLY A 196 6.91 0.12 -4.74
C GLY A 196 6.21 -0.71 -5.81
N ALA A 197 6.47 -2.02 -5.82
CA ALA A 197 5.83 -2.98 -6.70
C ALA A 197 5.86 -4.39 -6.07
N GLY A 198 4.72 -5.06 -5.99
CA GLY A 198 4.62 -6.37 -5.34
C GLY A 198 5.06 -6.31 -3.87
N ALA A 199 5.99 -7.17 -3.45
CA ALA A 199 6.57 -7.18 -2.10
C ALA A 199 7.84 -6.32 -1.97
N ARG A 200 8.06 -5.37 -2.90
CA ARG A 200 9.28 -4.57 -2.95
C ARG A 200 9.03 -3.08 -2.84
N LEU A 201 10.01 -2.41 -2.25
CA LEU A 201 10.10 -0.96 -2.11
C LEU A 201 11.48 -0.51 -2.59
N TRP A 202 11.54 0.60 -3.32
CA TRP A 202 12.79 1.27 -3.70
C TRP A 202 12.80 2.68 -3.12
N ASP A 203 13.89 3.03 -2.46
CA ASP A 203 14.12 4.41 -2.02
C ASP A 203 14.64 5.30 -3.15
N VAL A 204 14.75 6.60 -2.88
CA VAL A 204 15.27 7.59 -3.83
C VAL A 204 16.74 7.37 -4.19
N ASP A 205 17.49 6.71 -3.31
CA ASP A 205 18.91 6.35 -3.50
C ASP A 205 19.07 5.12 -4.40
N GLY A 206 17.95 4.48 -4.80
CA GLY A 206 17.91 3.32 -5.69
C GLY A 206 18.04 1.97 -4.99
N ARG A 207 18.05 1.95 -3.65
CA ARG A 207 18.15 0.71 -2.87
C ARG A 207 16.80 0.01 -2.79
N GLU A 208 16.83 -1.30 -3.00
CA GLU A 208 15.67 -2.19 -2.92
C GLU A 208 15.52 -2.82 -1.54
N TYR A 209 14.26 -2.98 -1.11
CA TYR A 209 13.90 -3.68 0.11
C TYR A 209 12.73 -4.64 -0.11
N ILE A 210 12.76 -5.81 0.53
CA ILE A 210 11.57 -6.64 0.78
C ILE A 210 10.74 -5.93 1.86
N ASP A 211 9.49 -5.58 1.54
CA ASP A 211 8.69 -4.70 2.39
C ASP A 211 7.70 -5.45 3.29
N PHE A 212 7.95 -5.42 4.60
CA PHE A 212 7.03 -5.88 5.63
C PHE A 212 6.32 -4.75 6.39
N LEU A 213 6.48 -3.48 5.99
CA LEU A 213 5.60 -2.40 6.45
C LEU A 213 4.24 -2.48 5.76
N GLY A 214 4.21 -2.72 4.44
CA GLY A 214 2.97 -2.79 3.66
C GLY A 214 2.10 -1.53 3.81
N SER A 215 2.74 -0.36 3.89
CA SER A 215 2.11 0.93 4.22
C SER A 215 1.31 0.92 5.54
N TRP A 216 1.81 0.18 6.53
CA TRP A 216 1.17 -0.06 7.83
C TRP A 216 -0.09 -0.93 7.76
N GLY A 217 -0.22 -1.77 6.73
CA GLY A 217 -1.30 -2.77 6.59
C GLY A 217 -2.18 -2.76 5.31
N PRO A 218 -2.47 -1.62 4.65
CA PRO A 218 -3.39 -1.56 3.49
C PRO A 218 -3.00 -2.47 2.32
N LEU A 219 -1.71 -2.69 2.12
CA LEU A 219 -1.17 -3.31 0.91
C LEU A 219 -1.15 -4.85 1.01
N ILE A 220 -2.30 -5.45 1.31
CA ILE A 220 -2.44 -6.91 1.42
C ILE A 220 -2.16 -7.65 0.12
N LEU A 221 -2.40 -7.02 -1.03
CA LEU A 221 -2.04 -7.52 -2.37
C LEU A 221 -0.61 -7.16 -2.79
N GLY A 222 0.14 -6.43 -1.96
CA GLY A 222 1.40 -5.80 -2.32
C GLY A 222 1.22 -4.41 -2.94
N HIS A 223 2.34 -3.79 -3.29
CA HIS A 223 2.41 -2.47 -3.92
C HIS A 223 1.98 -2.51 -5.38
N ALA A 224 1.29 -1.44 -5.80
CA ALA A 224 0.83 -1.23 -7.17
C ALA A 224 0.23 -2.47 -7.89
N PRO A 225 -0.74 -3.20 -7.29
CA PRO A 225 -1.37 -4.32 -7.99
C PRO A 225 -2.06 -3.83 -9.26
N ALA A 226 -1.76 -4.43 -10.41
CA ALA A 226 -2.30 -3.99 -11.70
C ALA A 226 -3.82 -3.77 -11.73
N PRO A 227 -4.67 -4.63 -11.12
CA PRO A 227 -6.12 -4.41 -11.09
C PRO A 227 -6.54 -3.17 -10.29
N VAL A 228 -5.83 -2.87 -9.20
CA VAL A 228 -6.11 -1.69 -8.34
C VAL A 228 -5.66 -0.42 -9.05
N VAL A 229 -4.47 -0.42 -9.66
CA VAL A 229 -3.95 0.72 -10.43
C VAL A 229 -4.87 1.04 -11.62
N ALA A 230 -5.32 0.02 -12.36
CA ALA A 230 -6.25 0.20 -13.47
C ALA A 230 -7.57 0.82 -13.01
N ALA A 231 -8.16 0.32 -11.91
CA ALA A 231 -9.40 0.86 -11.36
C ALA A 231 -9.26 2.33 -10.93
N ILE A 232 -8.13 2.70 -10.31
CA ILE A 232 -7.83 4.09 -9.95
C ILE A 232 -7.72 4.96 -11.20
N ALA A 233 -6.95 4.52 -12.21
CA ALA A 233 -6.71 5.29 -13.43
C ALA A 233 -8.00 5.54 -14.22
N GLU A 234 -8.82 4.50 -14.42
CA GLU A 234 -10.11 4.60 -15.10
C GLU A 234 -11.07 5.54 -14.35
N THR A 235 -11.09 5.44 -13.02
CA THR A 235 -11.95 6.28 -12.19
C THR A 235 -11.49 7.73 -12.21
N ALA A 236 -10.18 7.99 -12.12
CA ALA A 236 -9.60 9.32 -12.19
C ALA A 236 -9.94 10.05 -13.50
N ALA A 237 -10.00 9.32 -14.63
CA ALA A 237 -10.39 9.87 -15.92
C ALA A 237 -11.84 10.41 -15.95
N ARG A 238 -12.69 9.99 -15.01
CA ARG A 238 -14.08 10.47 -14.85
C ARG A 238 -14.23 11.54 -13.77
N GLY A 239 -13.15 11.91 -13.09
CA GLY A 239 -13.16 12.82 -11.94
C GLY A 239 -12.91 12.12 -10.61
N THR A 240 -12.25 12.81 -9.70
CA THR A 240 -11.72 12.23 -8.45
C THR A 240 -12.64 12.42 -7.25
N SER A 241 -13.59 13.35 -7.33
CA SER A 241 -14.58 13.66 -6.31
C SER A 241 -15.74 14.45 -6.93
N TYR A 242 -16.96 14.26 -6.41
CA TYR A 242 -18.17 14.91 -6.91
C TYR A 242 -18.98 15.65 -5.84
N GLY A 243 -18.76 15.36 -4.55
CA GLY A 243 -19.60 15.88 -3.46
C GLY A 243 -21.05 15.38 -3.48
N ALA A 244 -21.33 14.32 -4.25
CA ALA A 244 -22.65 13.71 -4.41
C ALA A 244 -22.51 12.17 -4.45
N PRO A 245 -23.59 11.41 -4.13
CA PRO A 245 -23.55 9.95 -4.12
C PRO A 245 -23.21 9.32 -5.47
N THR A 246 -22.55 8.17 -5.43
CA THR A 246 -22.11 7.38 -6.59
C THR A 246 -22.53 5.91 -6.48
N PRO A 247 -22.67 5.17 -7.59
CA PRO A 247 -22.97 3.73 -7.55
C PRO A 247 -21.91 2.92 -6.81
N LEU A 248 -20.64 3.30 -6.90
CA LEU A 248 -19.53 2.60 -6.26
C LEU A 248 -19.65 2.61 -4.73
N GLU A 249 -20.20 3.68 -4.14
CA GLU A 249 -20.43 3.74 -2.69
C GLU A 249 -21.43 2.68 -2.23
N VAL A 250 -22.46 2.39 -3.04
CA VAL A 250 -23.44 1.33 -2.77
C VAL A 250 -22.76 -0.03 -2.87
N GLU A 251 -22.01 -0.29 -3.95
CA GLU A 251 -21.26 -1.55 -4.13
C GLU A 251 -20.29 -1.82 -2.97
N MET A 252 -19.60 -0.77 -2.50
CA MET A 252 -18.71 -0.88 -1.34
C MET A 252 -19.48 -1.16 -0.07
N ALA A 253 -20.59 -0.45 0.19
CA ALA A 253 -21.41 -0.71 1.36
C ALA A 253 -21.90 -2.17 1.38
N GLU A 254 -22.43 -2.67 0.26
CA GLU A 254 -22.86 -4.06 0.09
C GLU A 254 -21.73 -5.05 0.35
N ALA A 255 -20.55 -4.83 -0.23
CA ALA A 255 -19.38 -5.67 -0.03
C ALA A 255 -18.96 -5.73 1.45
N LEU A 256 -18.97 -4.60 2.15
CA LEU A 256 -18.63 -4.54 3.58
C LEU A 256 -19.67 -5.27 4.44
N THR A 257 -20.96 -5.02 4.23
CA THR A 257 -22.02 -5.68 5.00
C THR A 257 -22.12 -7.19 4.72
N ALA A 258 -21.76 -7.62 3.51
CA ALA A 258 -21.68 -9.05 3.19
C ALA A 258 -20.49 -9.73 3.88
N ALA A 259 -19.35 -9.04 4.00
CA ALA A 259 -18.16 -9.55 4.68
C ALA A 259 -18.29 -9.51 6.22
N TYR A 260 -19.06 -8.57 6.76
CA TYR A 260 -19.22 -8.34 8.20
C TYR A 260 -20.70 -8.44 8.59
N PRO A 261 -21.21 -9.63 8.95
CA PRO A 261 -22.62 -9.80 9.32
C PRO A 261 -23.09 -8.98 10.53
N SER A 262 -22.16 -8.50 11.38
CA SER A 262 -22.47 -7.56 12.47
C SER A 262 -22.82 -6.15 11.98
N MET A 263 -22.44 -5.81 10.75
CA MET A 263 -22.73 -4.54 10.08
C MET A 263 -23.97 -4.67 9.20
N GLU A 264 -25.12 -4.22 9.70
CA GLU A 264 -26.34 -4.10 8.89
C GLU A 264 -26.39 -2.78 8.10
N LEU A 265 -25.69 -1.75 8.59
CA LEU A 265 -25.48 -0.46 7.96
C LEU A 265 -24.04 0.00 8.16
N VAL A 266 -23.50 0.73 7.20
CA VAL A 266 -22.12 1.23 7.19
C VAL A 266 -22.06 2.67 6.69
N ARG A 267 -21.08 3.43 7.20
CA ARG A 267 -20.75 4.78 6.75
C ARG A 267 -19.27 4.88 6.41
N LEU A 268 -18.96 5.38 5.21
CA LEU A 268 -17.59 5.66 4.78
C LEU A 268 -17.10 7.02 5.32
N VAL A 269 -15.83 7.06 5.70
CA VAL A 269 -15.09 8.22 6.22
C VAL A 269 -13.68 8.26 5.61
N SER A 270 -12.88 9.26 5.92
CA SER A 270 -11.57 9.46 5.28
C SER A 270 -10.40 8.81 6.04
N SER A 271 -10.62 8.32 7.27
CA SER A 271 -9.56 7.64 8.04
C SER A 271 -10.11 6.71 9.14
N GLY A 272 -9.23 5.86 9.69
CA GLY A 272 -9.54 5.07 10.89
C GLY A 272 -9.82 5.94 12.13
N THR A 273 -9.15 7.10 12.28
CA THR A 273 -9.44 8.07 13.34
C THR A 273 -10.89 8.56 13.26
N GLU A 274 -11.34 8.92 12.05
CA GLU A 274 -12.73 9.36 11.83
C GLU A 274 -13.73 8.23 12.10
N ALA A 275 -13.37 6.98 11.79
CA ALA A 275 -14.22 5.82 12.06
C ALA A 275 -14.40 5.64 13.58
N ALA A 276 -13.29 5.57 14.33
CA ALA A 276 -13.32 5.38 15.78
C ALA A 276 -14.03 6.52 16.50
N MET A 277 -13.72 7.77 16.18
CA MET A 277 -14.38 8.92 16.82
C MET A 277 -15.89 8.97 16.54
N SER A 278 -16.32 8.52 15.36
CA SER A 278 -17.73 8.46 14.98
C SER A 278 -18.44 7.32 15.68
N ALA A 279 -17.85 6.12 15.73
CA ALA A 279 -18.41 4.97 16.46
C ALA A 279 -18.60 5.27 17.95
N ILE A 280 -17.63 5.94 18.59
CA ILE A 280 -17.73 6.39 19.99
C ILE A 280 -18.87 7.40 20.16
N ARG A 281 -19.03 8.34 19.23
CA ARG A 281 -20.12 9.32 19.26
C ARG A 281 -21.49 8.66 19.10
N VAL A 282 -21.61 7.66 18.22
CA VAL A 282 -22.83 6.86 18.07
C VAL A 282 -23.15 6.11 19.35
N ALA A 283 -22.16 5.46 19.98
CA ALA A 283 -22.39 4.74 21.23
C ALA A 283 -22.83 5.66 22.37
N ARG A 284 -22.19 6.83 22.53
CA ARG A 284 -22.62 7.85 23.50
C ARG A 284 -24.03 8.35 23.22
N GLY A 285 -24.34 8.67 21.96
CA GLY A 285 -25.67 9.15 21.56
C GLY A 285 -26.77 8.10 21.76
N ALA A 286 -26.51 6.85 21.43
CA ALA A 286 -27.48 5.76 21.55
C ALA A 286 -27.75 5.35 23.00
N THR A 287 -26.72 5.39 23.86
CA THR A 287 -26.85 4.97 25.28
C THR A 287 -27.24 6.11 26.21
N GLY A 288 -27.01 7.37 25.80
CA GLY A 288 -27.12 8.55 26.68
C GLY A 288 -26.03 8.62 27.75
N ARG A 289 -24.98 7.80 27.64
CA ARG A 289 -23.90 7.66 28.63
C ARG A 289 -22.62 8.33 28.15
N ALA A 290 -21.74 8.70 29.08
CA ALA A 290 -20.58 9.53 28.77
C ALA A 290 -19.27 8.74 28.67
N LEU A 291 -19.09 7.71 29.49
CA LEU A 291 -17.79 7.07 29.65
C LEU A 291 -17.48 6.09 28.53
N LEU A 292 -16.22 6.09 28.13
CA LEU A 292 -15.61 5.10 27.25
C LEU A 292 -14.63 4.25 28.06
N VAL A 293 -14.55 2.95 27.80
CA VAL A 293 -13.42 2.11 28.25
C VAL A 293 -12.55 1.79 27.04
N LYS A 294 -11.23 2.00 27.16
CA LYS A 294 -10.22 1.55 26.19
C LYS A 294 -9.12 0.74 26.90
N PHE A 295 -8.20 0.19 26.11
CA PHE A 295 -7.11 -0.63 26.64
C PHE A 295 -5.75 0.05 26.53
N ASP A 296 -4.87 -0.16 27.51
CA ASP A 296 -3.47 0.26 27.45
C ASP A 296 -2.76 -0.38 26.25
N GLY A 297 -1.94 0.39 25.55
CA GLY A 297 -1.23 -0.07 24.35
C GLY A 297 -2.08 -0.12 23.07
N CYS A 298 -3.41 -0.07 23.15
CA CYS A 298 -4.26 0.07 21.97
C CYS A 298 -4.33 1.53 21.48
N TYR A 299 -4.36 1.70 20.16
CA TYR A 299 -4.46 2.99 19.47
C TYR A 299 -5.62 3.00 18.48
N HIS A 300 -6.50 4.00 18.63
CA HIS A 300 -7.76 4.13 17.89
C HIS A 300 -7.81 5.44 17.08
N GLY A 301 -6.64 6.00 16.74
CA GLY A 301 -6.55 7.35 16.19
C GLY A 301 -6.33 8.41 17.27
N HIS A 302 -6.27 9.66 16.84
CA HIS A 302 -5.82 10.79 17.67
C HIS A 302 -6.96 11.74 18.08
N ALA A 303 -8.20 11.27 18.12
CA ALA A 303 -9.28 12.07 18.70
C ALA A 303 -9.05 12.25 20.21
N ASP A 304 -9.33 13.42 20.76
CA ASP A 304 -8.97 13.79 22.13
C ASP A 304 -9.41 12.77 23.20
N SER A 305 -10.61 12.19 23.06
CA SER A 305 -11.11 11.15 23.99
C SER A 305 -10.26 9.87 24.01
N LEU A 306 -9.36 9.67 23.04
CA LEU A 306 -8.52 8.48 22.90
C LEU A 306 -7.07 8.72 23.33
N LEU A 307 -6.65 9.99 23.47
CA LEU A 307 -5.31 10.41 23.91
C LEU A 307 -5.23 10.52 25.44
N VAL A 308 -5.53 9.40 26.10
CA VAL A 308 -5.70 9.29 27.56
C VAL A 308 -4.89 8.12 28.09
N LYS A 309 -4.27 8.29 29.26
CA LYS A 309 -3.58 7.24 30.02
C LYS A 309 -4.12 7.13 31.45
N ALA A 310 -3.88 5.99 32.08
CA ALA A 310 -4.15 5.82 33.51
C ALA A 310 -3.27 6.79 34.34
N GLY A 311 -3.89 7.47 35.31
CA GLY A 311 -3.23 8.36 36.25
C GLY A 311 -2.73 7.63 37.50
N SER A 312 -2.05 8.37 38.39
CA SER A 312 -1.40 7.82 39.59
C SER A 312 -2.36 7.20 40.62
N GLY A 313 -3.67 7.45 40.50
CA GLY A 313 -4.72 6.82 41.31
C GLY A 313 -5.30 5.52 40.74
N GLY A 314 -4.74 4.98 39.66
CA GLY A 314 -5.21 3.77 38.99
C GLY A 314 -6.19 4.04 37.83
N ALA A 315 -6.81 2.98 37.30
CA ALA A 315 -7.71 2.99 36.13
C ALA A 315 -8.90 3.96 36.23
N THR A 316 -9.26 4.38 37.45
CA THR A 316 -10.37 5.30 37.74
C THR A 316 -10.00 6.79 37.64
N PHE A 317 -8.71 7.12 37.63
CA PHE A 317 -8.23 8.51 37.50
C PHE A 317 -7.49 8.66 36.18
N SER A 318 -8.19 9.03 35.12
CA SER A 318 -7.59 9.22 33.80
C SER A 318 -7.00 10.62 33.64
N ILE A 319 -5.84 10.71 33.01
CA ILE A 319 -5.16 11.98 32.71
C ILE A 319 -4.86 12.10 31.20
N PRO A 320 -4.82 13.33 30.66
CA PRO A 320 -4.36 13.55 29.29
C PRO A 320 -2.98 12.93 29.04
N ASP A 321 -2.83 12.24 27.91
CA ASP A 321 -1.52 11.72 27.46
C ASP A 321 -0.81 12.65 26.47
N SER A 322 -1.55 13.60 25.88
CA SER A 322 -1.02 14.64 25.00
C SER A 322 -1.35 16.03 25.53
N ALA A 323 -0.41 16.97 25.36
CA ALA A 323 -0.71 18.38 25.50
C ALA A 323 -1.82 18.80 24.52
N GLY A 324 -2.64 19.78 24.93
CA GLY A 324 -3.79 20.26 24.16
C GLY A 324 -5.11 19.53 24.43
N VAL A 325 -5.08 18.35 25.07
CA VAL A 325 -6.30 17.63 25.46
C VAL A 325 -6.82 18.15 26.81
N PRO A 326 -8.05 18.69 26.89
CA PRO A 326 -8.60 19.18 28.15
C PRO A 326 -8.81 18.05 29.17
N ALA A 327 -8.42 18.27 30.42
CA ALA A 327 -8.59 17.29 31.50
C ALA A 327 -10.06 16.81 31.67
N PRO A 328 -11.10 17.66 31.57
CA PRO A 328 -12.48 17.19 31.64
C PRO A 328 -12.84 16.17 30.55
N LEU A 329 -12.28 16.31 29.35
CA LEU A 329 -12.52 15.37 28.25
C LEU A 329 -11.77 14.04 28.47
N ALA A 330 -10.54 14.11 29.00
CA ALA A 330 -9.79 12.91 29.38
C ALA A 330 -10.48 12.12 30.49
N GLY A 331 -11.15 12.80 31.43
CA GLY A 331 -11.94 12.17 32.50
C GLY A 331 -13.15 11.36 32.01
N LEU A 332 -13.54 11.48 30.73
CA LEU A 332 -14.61 10.68 30.11
C LEU A 332 -14.13 9.35 29.51
N THR A 333 -12.86 9.02 29.67
CA THR A 333 -12.27 7.78 29.15
C THR A 333 -11.55 7.04 30.26
N LEU A 334 -11.98 5.82 30.54
CA LEU A 334 -11.36 4.88 31.46
C LEU A 334 -10.40 3.98 30.69
N THR A 335 -9.33 3.53 31.35
CA THR A 335 -8.34 2.64 30.74
C THR A 335 -8.19 1.36 31.55
N ALA A 336 -8.16 0.21 30.88
CA ALA A 336 -7.88 -1.10 31.47
C ALA A 336 -6.67 -1.75 30.80
N PRO A 337 -5.93 -2.66 31.47
CA PRO A 337 -4.91 -3.45 30.80
C PRO A 337 -5.55 -4.37 29.74
N PHE A 338 -4.95 -4.45 28.55
CA PHE A 338 -5.35 -5.43 27.55
C PHE A 338 -5.21 -6.86 28.11
N ASN A 339 -6.14 -7.75 27.77
CA ASN A 339 -6.26 -9.11 28.33
C ASN A 339 -6.59 -9.23 29.83
N ASP A 340 -6.85 -8.12 30.54
CA ASP A 340 -7.35 -8.16 31.93
C ASP A 340 -8.88 -7.98 31.98
N LEU A 341 -9.60 -9.09 31.82
CA LEU A 341 -11.07 -9.08 31.88
C LEU A 341 -11.61 -8.69 33.27
N GLU A 342 -10.89 -9.02 34.34
CA GLU A 342 -11.36 -8.72 35.69
C GLU A 342 -11.27 -7.23 36.00
N ALA A 343 -10.23 -6.55 35.51
CA ALA A 343 -10.15 -5.09 35.55
C ALA A 343 -11.35 -4.44 34.84
N VAL A 344 -11.74 -4.95 33.67
CA VAL A 344 -12.94 -4.46 32.97
C VAL A 344 -14.20 -4.70 33.80
N ARG A 345 -14.39 -5.91 34.34
CA ARG A 345 -15.54 -6.22 35.21
C ARG A 345 -15.56 -5.33 36.45
N ALA A 346 -14.42 -5.01 37.05
CA ALA A 346 -14.32 -4.09 38.16
C ALA A 346 -14.79 -2.67 37.79
N LEU A 347 -14.42 -2.16 36.61
CA LEU A 347 -14.91 -0.88 36.10
C LEU A 347 -16.44 -0.89 35.90
N PHE A 348 -16.99 -1.99 35.37
CA PHE A 348 -18.44 -2.14 35.18
C PHE A 348 -19.21 -2.30 36.49
N ARG A 349 -18.66 -3.00 37.49
CA ARG A 349 -19.24 -3.04 38.84
C ARG A 349 -19.29 -1.65 39.48
N ALA A 350 -18.25 -0.85 39.27
CA ALA A 350 -18.16 0.49 39.85
C ALA A 350 -19.02 1.53 39.11
N ARG A 351 -19.04 1.49 37.77
CA ARG A 351 -19.58 2.59 36.93
C ARG A 351 -20.33 2.10 35.68
N GLY A 352 -20.78 0.86 35.64
CA GLY A 352 -21.37 0.24 34.44
C GLY A 352 -22.56 1.00 33.83
N SER A 353 -23.38 1.66 34.66
CA SER A 353 -24.51 2.49 34.21
C SER A 353 -24.09 3.78 33.50
N GLU A 354 -22.83 4.22 33.67
CA GLU A 354 -22.26 5.42 33.06
C GLU A 354 -21.39 5.10 31.83
N ILE A 355 -21.09 3.82 31.59
CA ILE A 355 -20.27 3.35 30.47
C ILE A 355 -21.12 3.21 29.22
N ALA A 356 -20.82 4.03 28.21
CA ALA A 356 -21.42 4.00 26.89
C ALA A 356 -20.86 2.85 26.06
N ALA A 357 -19.53 2.68 26.09
CA ALA A 357 -18.87 1.71 25.23
C ALA A 357 -17.55 1.18 25.78
N VAL A 358 -17.17 0.01 25.28
CA VAL A 358 -15.81 -0.54 25.32
C VAL A 358 -15.29 -0.55 23.87
N ILE A 359 -14.14 0.08 23.62
CA ILE A 359 -13.43 0.00 22.34
C ILE A 359 -12.14 -0.81 22.50
N VAL A 360 -11.90 -1.74 21.56
CA VAL A 360 -10.75 -2.65 21.62
C VAL A 360 -10.23 -2.97 20.21
N GLU A 361 -8.92 -3.07 20.06
CA GLU A 361 -8.32 -3.78 18.92
C GLU A 361 -8.44 -5.28 19.21
N PRO A 362 -9.27 -6.07 18.50
CA PRO A 362 -9.51 -7.47 18.86
C PRO A 362 -8.24 -8.34 18.73
N VAL A 363 -7.27 -7.91 17.92
CA VAL A 363 -5.85 -8.25 18.06
C VAL A 363 -5.10 -6.93 18.09
N ALA A 364 -4.36 -6.65 19.16
CA ALA A 364 -3.61 -5.41 19.22
C ALA A 364 -2.48 -5.42 18.20
N GLY A 365 -2.32 -4.33 17.45
CA GLY A 365 -1.24 -4.12 16.50
C GLY A 365 -0.29 -2.98 16.87
N ASN A 366 -0.76 -2.01 17.67
CA ASN A 366 -0.02 -0.78 18.02
C ASN A 366 0.84 -0.90 19.31
N MET A 367 0.88 -2.09 19.90
CA MET A 367 1.86 -2.47 20.95
C MET A 367 2.72 -3.64 20.50
N GLY A 368 2.87 -3.79 19.19
CA GLY A 368 3.20 -5.03 18.51
C GLY A 368 1.99 -5.98 18.51
N VAL A 369 2.13 -7.11 17.82
CA VAL A 369 1.06 -8.11 17.71
C VAL A 369 0.86 -8.79 19.07
N VAL A 370 -0.27 -8.52 19.72
CA VAL A 370 -0.68 -9.18 20.97
C VAL A 370 -2.07 -9.79 20.77
N PRO A 371 -2.16 -11.13 20.66
CA PRO A 371 -3.44 -11.83 20.54
C PRO A 371 -4.29 -11.67 21.82
N PRO A 372 -5.63 -11.74 21.70
CA PRO A 372 -6.48 -11.84 22.86
C PRO A 372 -6.27 -13.20 23.55
N GLN A 373 -6.29 -13.21 24.87
CA GLN A 373 -6.31 -14.46 25.64
C GLN A 373 -7.67 -15.15 25.47
N PRO A 374 -7.72 -16.50 25.55
CA PRO A 374 -8.99 -17.23 25.50
C PRO A 374 -10.01 -16.67 26.50
N GLY A 375 -11.24 -16.39 26.04
CA GLY A 375 -12.32 -15.87 26.87
C GLY A 375 -12.28 -14.35 27.09
N PHE A 376 -11.24 -13.64 26.66
CA PHE A 376 -11.17 -12.18 26.83
C PHE A 376 -12.24 -11.47 26.00
N LEU A 377 -12.27 -11.69 24.68
CA LEU A 377 -13.23 -11.01 23.79
C LEU A 377 -14.68 -11.44 24.07
N GLU A 378 -14.90 -12.72 24.34
CA GLU A 378 -16.18 -13.28 24.77
C GLU A 378 -16.64 -12.65 26.09
N GLY A 379 -15.71 -12.48 27.02
CA GLY A 379 -15.93 -11.81 28.30
C GLY A 379 -16.29 -10.33 28.15
N LEU A 380 -15.61 -9.59 27.25
CA LEU A 380 -15.98 -8.22 26.91
C LEU A 380 -17.38 -8.16 26.32
N ARG A 381 -17.71 -9.08 25.41
CA ARG A 381 -19.03 -9.17 24.80
C ARG A 381 -20.13 -9.46 25.83
N ALA A 382 -19.90 -10.40 26.74
CA ALA A 382 -20.85 -10.74 27.79
C ALA A 382 -21.07 -9.54 28.74
N THR A 383 -19.97 -8.94 29.22
CA THR A 383 -20.01 -7.80 30.16
C THR A 383 -20.72 -6.59 29.56
N THR A 384 -20.38 -6.21 28.33
CA THR A 384 -21.04 -5.08 27.64
C THR A 384 -22.54 -5.32 27.46
N ARG A 385 -22.93 -6.54 27.06
CA ARG A 385 -24.34 -6.92 26.88
C ARG A 385 -25.12 -6.87 28.18
N GLU A 386 -24.56 -7.42 29.26
CA GLU A 386 -25.17 -7.42 30.60
C GLU A 386 -25.48 -6.00 31.09
N HIS A 387 -24.57 -5.06 30.84
CA HIS A 387 -24.70 -3.68 31.29
C HIS A 387 -25.33 -2.72 30.26
N GLY A 388 -25.72 -3.22 29.08
CA GLY A 388 -26.25 -2.40 27.99
C GLY A 388 -25.27 -1.36 27.43
N ALA A 389 -23.96 -1.65 27.49
CA ALA A 389 -22.92 -0.85 26.85
C ALA A 389 -22.62 -1.40 25.44
N VAL A 390 -22.11 -0.54 24.56
CA VAL A 390 -21.76 -0.89 23.18
C VAL A 390 -20.35 -1.50 23.13
N LEU A 391 -20.20 -2.69 22.54
CA LEU A 391 -18.88 -3.22 22.19
C LEU A 391 -18.46 -2.73 20.81
N ILE A 392 -17.32 -2.05 20.74
CA ILE A 392 -16.73 -1.55 19.50
C ILE A 392 -15.45 -2.33 19.22
N PHE A 393 -15.38 -3.02 18.09
CA PHE A 393 -14.11 -3.53 17.58
C PHE A 393 -13.47 -2.51 16.65
N ASP A 394 -12.25 -2.11 16.97
CA ASP A 394 -11.38 -1.40 16.05
C ASP A 394 -10.64 -2.41 15.17
N GLU A 395 -11.22 -2.68 14.00
CA GLU A 395 -10.67 -3.57 13.00
C GLU A 395 -9.96 -2.80 11.87
N VAL A 396 -9.48 -1.58 12.15
CA VAL A 396 -8.73 -0.79 11.15
C VAL A 396 -7.45 -1.52 10.71
N ILE A 397 -6.82 -2.32 11.59
CA ILE A 397 -5.67 -3.18 11.25
C ILE A 397 -6.10 -4.60 10.91
N THR A 398 -6.96 -5.21 11.72
CA THR A 398 -7.29 -6.63 11.64
C THR A 398 -8.29 -6.97 10.53
N GLY A 399 -9.13 -6.01 10.15
CA GLY A 399 -10.20 -6.20 9.18
C GLY A 399 -9.66 -6.57 7.80
N PHE A 400 -10.21 -7.64 7.20
CA PHE A 400 -9.74 -8.23 5.95
C PHE A 400 -8.28 -8.71 5.97
N ARG A 401 -7.64 -8.80 7.15
CA ARG A 401 -6.25 -9.23 7.30
C ARG A 401 -6.13 -10.56 8.02
N VAL A 402 -6.76 -10.67 9.19
CA VAL A 402 -6.66 -11.89 10.02
C VAL A 402 -7.62 -12.98 9.57
N ALA A 403 -8.72 -12.60 8.91
CA ALA A 403 -9.66 -13.40 8.14
C ALA A 403 -10.44 -12.46 7.20
N TYR A 404 -11.31 -13.00 6.34
CA TYR A 404 -12.10 -12.19 5.39
C TYR A 404 -13.05 -11.24 6.12
N GLY A 405 -13.85 -11.75 7.04
CA GLY A 405 -14.65 -11.00 8.00
C GLY A 405 -13.89 -10.56 9.25
N GLY A 406 -12.56 -10.41 9.16
CA GLY A 406 -11.75 -9.85 10.23
C GLY A 406 -11.64 -10.73 11.49
N ALA A 407 -11.28 -10.11 12.61
CA ALA A 407 -11.09 -10.77 13.88
C ALA A 407 -12.41 -11.28 14.46
N GLN A 408 -13.53 -10.61 14.21
CA GLN A 408 -14.85 -11.11 14.63
C GLN A 408 -15.20 -12.46 14.00
N GLU A 409 -14.86 -12.70 12.73
CA GLU A 409 -14.97 -14.03 12.12
C GLU A 409 -13.99 -15.00 12.79
N ARG A 410 -12.72 -14.60 12.90
CA ARG A 410 -11.65 -15.48 13.42
C ARG A 410 -11.91 -15.98 14.84
N TYR A 411 -12.45 -15.12 15.71
CA TYR A 411 -12.70 -15.44 17.11
C TYR A 411 -14.18 -15.75 17.40
N GLY A 412 -15.07 -15.64 16.42
CA GLY A 412 -16.50 -15.91 16.62
C GLY A 412 -17.19 -14.96 17.61
N VAL A 413 -16.73 -13.71 17.71
CA VAL A 413 -17.30 -12.70 18.62
C VAL A 413 -17.81 -11.51 17.83
N SER A 414 -19.13 -11.31 17.83
CA SER A 414 -19.76 -10.19 17.14
C SER A 414 -19.83 -8.93 18.01
N PRO A 415 -19.17 -7.82 17.63
CA PRO A 415 -19.33 -6.52 18.29
C PRO A 415 -20.66 -5.86 17.88
N ASP A 416 -21.01 -4.76 18.55
CA ASP A 416 -22.17 -3.94 18.18
C ASP A 416 -21.84 -2.93 17.07
N LEU A 417 -20.61 -2.41 17.09
CA LEU A 417 -20.03 -1.55 16.07
C LEU A 417 -18.63 -2.06 15.71
N THR A 418 -18.24 -1.87 14.45
CA THR A 418 -16.89 -2.15 13.96
C THR A 418 -16.35 -0.94 13.21
N CYS A 419 -15.08 -0.61 13.46
CA CYS A 419 -14.32 0.40 12.70
C CYS A 419 -13.40 -0.31 11.70
N LEU A 420 -13.33 0.20 10.48
CA LEU A 420 -12.50 -0.32 9.40
C LEU A 420 -11.66 0.81 8.78
N GLY A 421 -10.60 0.42 8.09
CA GLY A 421 -9.74 1.30 7.32
C GLY A 421 -8.69 0.48 6.58
N LYS A 422 -7.59 1.12 6.21
CA LYS A 422 -6.43 0.46 5.58
C LYS A 422 -6.81 -0.35 4.34
N ILE A 423 -7.04 -1.66 4.46
CA ILE A 423 -7.28 -2.58 3.33
C ILE A 423 -8.51 -2.17 2.52
N ILE A 424 -9.56 -1.67 3.17
CA ILE A 424 -10.78 -1.21 2.47
C ILE A 424 -10.54 -0.01 1.54
N GLY A 425 -9.35 0.60 1.59
CA GLY A 425 -8.92 1.66 0.67
C GLY A 425 -8.00 1.24 -0.44
N GLY A 426 -7.50 0.00 -0.44
CA GLY A 426 -6.53 -0.45 -1.45
C GLY A 426 -5.28 0.44 -1.55
N GLY A 427 -4.89 1.11 -0.47
CA GLY A 427 -3.78 2.07 -0.44
C GLY A 427 -4.17 3.55 -0.46
N LEU A 428 -5.46 3.89 -0.64
CA LEU A 428 -5.97 5.26 -0.55
C LEU A 428 -6.60 5.57 0.82
N PRO A 429 -6.71 6.85 1.22
CA PRO A 429 -7.36 7.24 2.48
C PRO A 429 -8.86 6.94 2.47
N VAL A 430 -9.26 5.99 3.30
CA VAL A 430 -10.66 5.70 3.65
C VAL A 430 -10.71 4.96 4.98
N GLY A 431 -11.77 5.20 5.73
CA GLY A 431 -12.21 4.41 6.85
C GLY A 431 -13.69 4.10 6.71
N ALA A 432 -14.21 3.26 7.60
CA ALA A 432 -15.64 3.03 7.71
C ALA A 432 -16.00 2.71 9.16
N TYR A 433 -17.23 3.03 9.56
CA TYR A 433 -17.81 2.50 10.77
C TYR A 433 -19.21 1.97 10.46
N GLY A 434 -19.55 0.83 11.06
CA GLY A 434 -20.81 0.15 10.81
C GLY A 434 -21.19 -0.77 11.96
N GLY A 435 -22.42 -1.25 11.94
CA GLY A 435 -22.94 -2.14 12.96
C GLY A 435 -24.44 -2.34 12.83
N SER A 436 -25.12 -2.63 13.94
CA SER A 436 -26.56 -2.85 13.93
C SER A 436 -27.33 -1.61 13.42
N ARG A 437 -28.45 -1.85 12.75
CA ARG A 437 -29.36 -0.82 12.25
C ARG A 437 -29.88 0.07 13.37
N ALA A 438 -30.08 -0.47 14.57
CA ALA A 438 -30.52 0.29 15.74
C ALA A 438 -29.50 1.39 16.12
N LEU A 439 -28.20 1.07 16.12
CA LEU A 439 -27.14 2.04 16.42
C LEU A 439 -26.89 2.97 15.24
N MET A 440 -26.75 2.42 14.04
CA MET A 440 -26.46 3.22 12.84
C MET A 440 -27.63 4.11 12.42
N GLY A 441 -28.86 3.78 12.82
CA GLY A 441 -30.04 4.64 12.66
C GLY A 441 -29.98 5.93 13.48
N GLN A 442 -29.07 6.03 14.47
CA GLN A 442 -28.82 7.28 15.19
C GLN A 442 -28.01 8.29 14.37
N VAL A 443 -27.34 7.86 13.31
CA VAL A 443 -26.44 8.71 12.52
C VAL A 443 -27.27 9.59 11.57
N ALA A 444 -26.93 10.87 11.49
CA ALA A 444 -27.52 11.78 10.51
C ALA A 444 -27.32 11.24 9.07
N PRO A 445 -28.32 11.32 8.18
CA PRO A 445 -29.57 12.09 8.35
C PRO A 445 -30.74 11.32 8.99
N LEU A 446 -30.55 10.04 9.39
CA LEU A 446 -31.63 9.24 9.98
C LEU A 446 -31.90 9.60 11.44
N GLY A 447 -30.84 9.91 12.19
CA GLY A 447 -30.92 10.24 13.61
C GLY A 447 -30.11 11.48 13.99
N PRO A 448 -30.07 11.79 15.30
CA PRO A 448 -29.54 13.06 15.80
C PRO A 448 -28.00 13.12 15.89
N VAL A 449 -27.28 12.00 15.74
CA VAL A 449 -25.83 11.96 15.86
C VAL A 449 -25.18 12.47 14.57
N TYR A 450 -24.59 13.67 14.65
CA TYR A 450 -23.96 14.30 13.49
C TYR A 450 -22.58 13.71 13.16
N GLN A 451 -22.40 13.38 11.88
CA GLN A 451 -21.13 13.10 11.23
C GLN A 451 -21.25 13.43 9.74
N ALA A 452 -20.27 14.15 9.21
CA ALA A 452 -20.12 14.42 7.79
C ALA A 452 -18.63 14.42 7.41
N GLY A 453 -18.33 14.29 6.12
CA GLY A 453 -16.98 14.38 5.57
C GLY A 453 -17.03 14.70 4.09
N THR A 454 -16.35 15.77 3.66
CA THR A 454 -16.41 16.26 2.27
C THR A 454 -15.89 15.25 1.25
N LEU A 455 -14.90 14.43 1.65
CA LEU A 455 -14.25 13.43 0.79
C LEU A 455 -14.62 11.98 1.18
N SER A 456 -15.58 11.82 2.10
CA SER A 456 -16.18 10.51 2.40
C SER A 456 -16.73 9.89 1.12
N GLY A 457 -16.46 8.61 0.88
CA GLY A 457 -17.00 7.90 -0.28
C GLY A 457 -16.45 8.36 -1.63
N ASN A 458 -15.31 9.08 -1.67
CA ASN A 458 -14.74 9.53 -2.94
C ASN A 458 -14.47 8.34 -3.89
N PRO A 459 -14.75 8.49 -5.20
CA PRO A 459 -14.77 7.38 -6.14
C PRO A 459 -13.40 6.69 -6.29
N LEU A 460 -12.28 7.41 -6.14
CA LEU A 460 -10.95 6.81 -6.22
C LEU A 460 -10.70 5.78 -5.10
N ALA A 461 -10.91 6.18 -3.84
CA ALA A 461 -10.68 5.31 -2.71
C ALA A 461 -11.63 4.10 -2.71
N VAL A 462 -12.88 4.34 -3.11
CA VAL A 462 -13.89 3.29 -3.22
C VAL A 462 -13.55 2.29 -4.33
N ALA A 463 -13.14 2.76 -5.51
CA ALA A 463 -12.72 1.90 -6.61
C ALA A 463 -11.48 1.06 -6.25
N ALA A 464 -10.48 1.67 -5.62
CA ALA A 464 -9.27 0.98 -5.16
C ALA A 464 -9.59 -0.11 -4.11
N GLY A 465 -10.47 0.23 -3.16
CA GLY A 465 -10.98 -0.68 -2.15
C GLY A 465 -11.73 -1.87 -2.75
N LEU A 466 -12.72 -1.62 -3.60
CA LEU A 466 -13.48 -2.68 -4.30
C LEU A 466 -12.58 -3.58 -5.13
N ALA A 467 -11.64 -3.01 -5.90
CA ALA A 467 -10.67 -3.78 -6.68
C ALA A 467 -9.78 -4.65 -5.78
N THR A 468 -9.46 -4.19 -4.57
CA THR A 468 -8.72 -4.96 -3.57
C THR A 468 -9.57 -6.10 -3.01
N LEU A 469 -10.77 -5.80 -2.51
CA LEU A 469 -11.66 -6.79 -1.88
C LEU A 469 -12.06 -7.91 -2.84
N ARG A 470 -12.32 -7.59 -4.11
CA ARG A 470 -12.65 -8.57 -5.17
C ARG A 470 -11.53 -9.59 -5.44
N ARG A 471 -10.31 -9.33 -4.98
CA ARG A 471 -9.16 -10.23 -5.12
C ARG A 471 -8.89 -11.07 -3.88
N LEU A 472 -9.63 -10.86 -2.79
CA LEU A 472 -9.49 -11.60 -1.56
C LEU A 472 -10.51 -12.73 -1.50
N ASP A 473 -10.03 -13.92 -1.20
CA ASP A 473 -10.84 -15.12 -1.04
C ASP A 473 -10.28 -16.01 0.08
N ARG A 474 -10.91 -17.16 0.34
CA ARG A 474 -10.45 -18.09 1.39
C ARG A 474 -9.01 -18.56 1.18
N SER A 475 -8.59 -18.77 -0.08
CA SER A 475 -7.24 -19.24 -0.42
C SER A 475 -6.16 -18.19 -0.13
N SER A 476 -6.54 -16.91 -0.22
CA SER A 476 -5.70 -15.77 0.11
C SER A 476 -5.24 -15.84 1.57
N TYR A 477 -6.16 -16.06 2.50
CA TYR A 477 -5.85 -16.13 3.94
C TYR A 477 -5.05 -17.38 4.29
N ALA A 478 -5.30 -18.52 3.64
CA ALA A 478 -4.49 -19.72 3.83
C ALA A 478 -3.03 -19.50 3.40
N THR A 479 -2.83 -18.84 2.25
CA THR A 479 -1.51 -18.47 1.73
C THR A 479 -0.77 -17.51 2.69
N LEU A 480 -1.49 -16.48 3.15
CA LEU A 480 -0.99 -15.50 4.12
C LEU A 480 -0.58 -16.15 5.44
N GLU A 481 -1.42 -17.04 5.98
CA GLU A 481 -1.15 -17.79 7.22
C GLU A 481 0.09 -18.68 7.06
N ALA A 482 0.20 -19.44 5.96
CA ALA A 482 1.34 -20.33 5.70
C ALA A 482 2.68 -19.57 5.62
N ARG A 483 2.74 -18.50 4.81
CA ARG A 483 3.94 -17.66 4.65
C ARG A 483 4.36 -16.98 5.94
N SER A 484 3.39 -16.54 6.73
CA SER A 484 3.67 -15.86 7.99
C SER A 484 4.13 -16.83 9.07
N ALA A 485 3.60 -18.06 9.10
CA ALA A 485 4.08 -19.13 9.96
C ALA A 485 5.51 -19.55 9.62
N GLU A 486 5.86 -19.58 8.32
CA GLU A 486 7.23 -19.86 7.89
C GLU A 486 8.20 -18.76 8.33
N LEU A 487 7.83 -17.48 8.17
CA LEU A 487 8.64 -16.36 8.66
C LEU A 487 8.84 -16.42 10.18
N GLU A 488 7.76 -16.66 10.93
CA GLU A 488 7.79 -16.85 12.39
C GLU A 488 8.77 -17.96 12.80
N ARG A 489 8.71 -19.13 12.13
CA ARG A 489 9.64 -20.24 12.35
C ARG A 489 11.08 -19.83 12.07
N GLY A 490 11.32 -19.11 10.98
CA GLY A 490 12.64 -18.59 10.61
C GLY A 490 13.23 -17.65 11.66
N LEU A 491 12.43 -16.70 12.14
CA LEU A 491 12.82 -15.76 13.20
C LEU A 491 13.19 -16.47 14.50
N ARG A 492 12.35 -17.42 14.95
CA ARG A 492 12.61 -18.20 16.17
C ARG A 492 13.88 -19.05 16.04
N LEU A 493 14.07 -19.69 14.90
CA LEU A 493 15.28 -20.50 14.65
C LEU A 493 16.54 -19.63 14.61
N GLY A 494 16.48 -18.47 13.95
CA GLY A 494 17.58 -17.51 13.91
C GLY A 494 17.96 -17.01 15.30
N ALA A 495 16.97 -16.64 16.11
CA ALA A 495 17.18 -16.19 17.48
C ALA A 495 17.77 -17.29 18.37
N SER A 496 17.25 -18.51 18.27
CA SER A 496 17.77 -19.67 19.01
C SER A 496 19.24 -19.94 18.67
N ARG A 497 19.62 -19.90 17.39
CA ARG A 497 21.01 -20.10 16.95
C ARG A 497 21.93 -18.96 17.36
N GLY A 498 21.43 -17.73 17.37
CA GLY A 498 22.18 -16.55 17.81
C GLY A 498 22.24 -16.37 19.33
N GLY A 499 21.55 -17.21 20.12
CA GLY A 499 21.46 -17.03 21.56
C GLY A 499 20.73 -15.75 21.98
N VAL A 500 19.81 -15.25 21.14
CA VAL A 500 19.08 -14.00 21.37
C VAL A 500 17.70 -14.30 21.97
N PRO A 501 17.39 -13.82 23.18
CA PRO A 501 16.02 -13.82 23.71
C PRO A 501 15.03 -13.13 22.76
N LEU A 502 14.10 -13.91 22.21
CA LEU A 502 13.10 -13.43 21.27
C LEU A 502 11.78 -14.18 21.46
N THR A 503 10.71 -13.42 21.65
CA THR A 503 9.33 -13.91 21.64
C THR A 503 8.68 -13.44 20.35
N VAL A 504 8.06 -14.34 19.59
CA VAL A 504 7.35 -13.98 18.35
C VAL A 504 5.87 -14.23 18.57
N ASN A 505 5.04 -13.22 18.36
CA ASN A 505 3.58 -13.36 18.30
C ASN A 505 3.13 -13.21 16.85
N ARG A 506 2.10 -13.97 16.46
CA ARG A 506 1.53 -13.94 15.12
C ARG A 506 0.03 -14.22 15.14
N VAL A 507 -0.73 -13.49 14.34
CA VAL A 507 -2.14 -13.80 14.02
C VAL A 507 -2.38 -13.53 12.54
N GLY A 508 -2.81 -14.56 11.79
CA GLY A 508 -2.93 -14.43 10.34
C GLY A 508 -1.59 -14.04 9.73
N SER A 509 -1.61 -12.90 9.03
CA SER A 509 -0.44 -12.29 8.37
C SER A 509 0.19 -11.12 9.09
N MET A 510 -0.15 -10.94 10.37
CA MET A 510 0.50 -9.97 11.25
C MET A 510 1.45 -10.70 12.18
N LEU A 511 2.68 -10.22 12.35
CA LEU A 511 3.60 -10.72 13.37
C LEU A 511 4.45 -9.62 14.00
N THR A 512 4.93 -9.85 15.21
CA THR A 512 5.97 -9.01 15.85
C THR A 512 6.99 -9.91 16.51
N ALA A 513 8.27 -9.59 16.31
CA ALA A 513 9.38 -10.19 17.02
C ALA A 513 9.77 -9.27 18.20
N PHE A 514 9.39 -9.67 19.41
CA PHE A 514 9.70 -8.97 20.65
C PHE A 514 11.04 -9.43 21.19
N PHE A 515 11.97 -8.49 21.40
CA PHE A 515 13.29 -8.78 21.99
C PHE A 515 13.19 -8.98 23.51
N CYS A 516 12.52 -10.05 23.93
CA CYS A 516 12.36 -10.49 25.30
C CYS A 516 12.27 -12.03 25.39
N ASP A 517 12.60 -12.57 26.56
CA ASP A 517 12.54 -14.00 26.91
C ASP A 517 11.18 -14.45 27.46
N THR A 518 10.35 -13.52 27.93
CA THR A 518 9.02 -13.81 28.48
C THR A 518 7.91 -13.70 27.43
N PRO A 519 6.82 -14.47 27.58
CA PRO A 519 5.61 -14.27 26.78
C PRO A 519 5.11 -12.82 26.81
N VAL A 520 4.67 -12.32 25.66
CA VAL A 520 4.07 -10.99 25.49
C VAL A 520 2.57 -11.14 25.31
N THR A 521 1.82 -10.76 26.33
CA THR A 521 0.37 -10.98 26.44
C THR A 521 -0.42 -9.71 26.69
N ASP A 522 0.25 -8.57 26.88
CA ASP A 522 -0.34 -7.27 27.20
C ASP A 522 0.70 -6.15 26.97
N TYR A 523 0.31 -4.90 27.22
CA TYR A 523 1.22 -3.77 27.04
C TYR A 523 2.38 -3.75 28.05
N ALA A 524 2.16 -4.22 29.28
CA ALA A 524 3.18 -4.24 30.32
C ALA A 524 4.32 -5.21 29.96
N SER A 525 3.97 -6.39 29.44
CA SER A 525 4.90 -7.39 28.93
C SER A 525 5.58 -6.96 27.64
N ALA A 526 4.87 -6.31 26.71
CA ALA A 526 5.47 -5.75 25.50
C ALA A 526 6.59 -4.75 25.83
N LYS A 527 6.37 -3.87 26.81
CA LYS A 527 7.34 -2.86 27.27
C LYS A 527 8.61 -3.44 27.91
N ARG A 528 8.66 -4.74 28.22
CA ARG A 528 9.88 -5.41 28.69
C ARG A 528 10.87 -5.70 27.56
N SER A 529 10.48 -5.52 26.29
CA SER A 529 11.35 -5.74 25.14
C SER A 529 12.56 -4.82 25.14
N ASP A 530 13.73 -5.35 24.78
CA ASP A 530 14.96 -4.56 24.58
C ASP A 530 14.87 -3.75 23.28
N THR A 531 14.38 -2.52 23.40
CA THR A 531 14.20 -1.59 22.26
C THR A 531 15.53 -1.16 21.63
N LYS A 532 16.64 -1.16 22.39
CA LYS A 532 17.98 -0.84 21.85
C LYS A 532 18.50 -1.98 20.98
N ARG A 533 18.23 -3.23 21.38
CA ARG A 533 18.55 -4.41 20.57
C ARG A 533 17.67 -4.48 19.33
N TYR A 534 16.38 -4.17 19.45
CA TYR A 534 15.50 -4.02 18.29
C TYR A 534 16.03 -2.98 17.30
N ALA A 535 16.48 -1.82 17.76
CA ALA A 535 17.05 -0.78 16.90
C ALA A 535 18.28 -1.26 16.11
N ARG A 536 19.21 -1.98 16.75
CA ARG A 536 20.36 -2.60 16.05
C ARG A 536 19.90 -3.62 15.01
N TYR A 537 18.95 -4.48 15.38
CA TYR A 537 18.37 -5.47 14.47
C TYR A 537 17.67 -4.81 13.27
N PHE A 538 16.90 -3.75 13.50
CA PHE A 538 16.23 -2.97 12.47
C PHE A 538 17.23 -2.44 11.44
N HIS A 539 18.33 -1.83 11.89
CA HIS A 539 19.36 -1.32 10.98
C HIS A 539 20.08 -2.45 10.24
N ALA A 540 20.42 -3.55 10.92
CA ALA A 540 21.05 -4.72 10.32
C ALA A 540 20.16 -5.41 9.25
N MET A 541 18.84 -5.45 9.48
CA MET A 541 17.85 -5.95 8.51
C MET A 541 17.73 -5.02 7.30
N ARG A 542 17.67 -3.71 7.55
CA ARG A 542 17.66 -2.70 6.48
C ARG A 542 18.91 -2.79 5.61
N GLU A 543 20.08 -2.97 6.23
CA GLU A 543 21.37 -3.19 5.55
C GLU A 543 21.39 -4.46 4.70
N ARG A 544 20.54 -5.43 4.98
CA ARG A 544 20.33 -6.66 4.20
C ARG A 544 19.15 -6.57 3.23
N GLY A 545 18.59 -5.38 3.02
CA GLY A 545 17.51 -5.17 2.06
C GLY A 545 16.14 -5.65 2.56
N VAL A 546 15.88 -5.62 3.87
CA VAL A 546 14.54 -5.89 4.43
C VAL A 546 14.02 -4.64 5.14
N CYS A 547 12.80 -4.24 4.77
CA CYS A 547 12.12 -3.11 5.38
C CYS A 547 11.16 -3.59 6.48
N LEU A 548 11.43 -3.16 7.71
CA LEU A 548 10.60 -3.44 8.89
C LEU A 548 10.02 -2.12 9.43
N ALA A 549 9.11 -2.21 10.40
CA ALA A 549 8.64 -1.03 11.11
C ALA A 549 9.80 -0.39 11.89
N PRO A 550 9.98 0.95 11.90
CA PRO A 550 10.97 1.63 12.74
C PRO A 550 10.52 1.75 14.21
N SER A 551 9.97 0.67 14.78
CA SER A 551 9.48 0.59 16.17
C SER A 551 9.29 -0.86 16.61
N GLN A 552 9.75 -1.20 17.82
CA GLN A 552 9.50 -2.51 18.45
C GLN A 552 8.00 -2.80 18.64
N PHE A 553 7.19 -1.75 18.76
CA PHE A 553 5.78 -1.84 19.13
C PHE A 553 4.85 -1.79 17.93
N GLU A 554 5.32 -2.23 16.76
CA GLU A 554 4.55 -2.24 15.52
C GLU A 554 4.52 -3.63 14.91
N ALA A 555 3.41 -3.95 14.23
CA ALA A 555 3.27 -5.19 13.49
C ALA A 555 4.07 -5.14 12.17
N ALA A 556 4.67 -6.27 11.81
CA ALA A 556 5.09 -6.57 10.45
C ALA A 556 3.94 -7.26 9.70
N PHE A 557 3.82 -6.98 8.41
CA PHE A 557 2.71 -7.42 7.56
C PHE A 557 3.20 -8.24 6.38
N VAL A 558 2.73 -9.49 6.29
CA VAL A 558 2.93 -10.31 5.08
C VAL A 558 1.82 -10.00 4.08
N SER A 559 2.18 -9.92 2.79
CA SER A 559 1.25 -9.68 1.68
C SER A 559 1.18 -10.88 0.74
N LEU A 560 0.15 -10.94 -0.11
CA LEU A 560 0.01 -11.95 -1.14
C LEU A 560 1.10 -11.87 -2.22
N ALA A 561 1.79 -10.74 -2.34
CA ALA A 561 2.91 -10.57 -3.25
C ALA A 561 4.22 -11.15 -2.72
N HIS A 562 4.33 -11.45 -1.42
CA HIS A 562 5.53 -12.10 -0.87
C HIS A 562 5.61 -13.53 -1.37
N THR A 563 6.69 -13.89 -2.05
CA THR A 563 6.96 -15.27 -2.48
C THR A 563 7.55 -16.10 -1.33
N GLU A 564 7.56 -17.43 -1.47
CA GLU A 564 8.29 -18.32 -0.54
C GLU A 564 9.78 -17.93 -0.48
N GLN A 565 10.36 -17.55 -1.62
CA GLN A 565 11.73 -17.05 -1.69
C GLN A 565 11.94 -15.76 -0.90
N ASP A 566 10.97 -14.85 -0.88
CA ASP A 566 11.03 -13.62 -0.08
C ASP A 566 11.05 -13.93 1.42
N ILE A 567 10.18 -14.87 1.83
CA ILE A 567 10.13 -15.34 3.22
C ILE A 567 11.45 -16.01 3.62
N ALA A 568 11.96 -16.91 2.79
CA ALA A 568 13.24 -17.59 3.03
C ALA A 568 14.43 -16.61 3.07
N THR A 569 14.46 -15.63 2.16
CA THR A 569 15.50 -14.59 2.13
C THR A 569 15.44 -13.73 3.39
N THR A 570 14.23 -13.34 3.81
CA THR A 570 14.01 -12.56 5.02
C THR A 570 14.42 -13.33 6.28
N ALA A 571 14.04 -14.61 6.38
CA ALA A 571 14.41 -15.46 7.51
C ALA A 571 15.94 -15.61 7.64
N ARG A 572 16.65 -15.73 6.50
CA ARG A 572 18.12 -15.76 6.47
C ARG A 572 18.72 -14.44 6.92
N ALA A 573 18.25 -13.32 6.36
CA ALA A 573 18.70 -11.99 6.75
C ALA A 573 18.46 -11.72 8.24
N ALA A 574 17.34 -12.20 8.79
CA ALA A 574 17.04 -12.11 10.21
C ALA A 574 17.99 -12.93 11.06
N ALA A 575 18.26 -14.19 10.68
CA ALA A 575 19.22 -15.03 11.41
C ALA A 575 20.63 -14.41 11.43
N GLU A 576 21.10 -13.89 10.30
CA GLU A 576 22.39 -13.19 10.21
C GLU A 576 22.42 -11.89 11.02
N SER A 577 21.33 -11.12 10.98
CA SER A 577 21.20 -9.88 11.76
C SER A 577 21.16 -10.14 13.26
N LEU A 578 20.46 -11.20 13.69
CA LEU A 578 20.40 -11.63 15.09
C LEU A 578 21.76 -12.11 15.60
N ALA A 579 22.53 -12.82 14.77
CA ALA A 579 23.86 -13.28 15.12
C ALA A 579 24.89 -12.14 15.29
N SER A 580 24.61 -10.95 14.75
CA SER A 580 25.50 -9.78 14.84
C SER A 580 25.17 -8.81 15.99
N LEU A 581 24.25 -9.14 16.89
CA LEU A 581 23.69 -8.20 17.89
C LEU A 581 24.48 -8.02 19.18
#